data_AF-A0A949XCR0-F1
#
_entry.id   AF-A0A949XCR0-F1
#
_cell.length_a   1.000
_cell.length_b   1.000
_cell.length_c   1.000
_cell.angle_alpha   90.00
_cell.angle_beta   90.00
_cell.angle_gamma   90.00
#
_symmetry.space_group_name_H-M   'P 1'
#
loop_
_entity.id
_entity.type
_entity.pdbx_description
1 polymer ?
#
loop_
_entity_poly.entity_id
_entity_poly.type
_entity_poly.pdbx_seq_one_letter_code
_entity_poly.pdbx_strand_id
1 'polypeptide(L)' 'MNGISHVAIGVRNMERSLKFYRDLLGLEVRYDQMQPIGGMASLYANPPKGQRHAAHSHYGKGA' A
#
# COMPACT_ATOMS: atom_id res chain seq x y z
N MET A 1 14.83 -14.13 -12.43
CA MET A 1 13.59 -14.12 -11.62
C MET A 1 12.52 -13.46 -12.48
N ASN A 2 11.49 -14.19 -12.94
CA ASN A 2 10.54 -13.68 -13.95
C ASN A 2 9.09 -13.62 -13.42
N GLY A 3 8.90 -13.25 -12.15
CA GLY A 3 7.59 -13.16 -11.51
C GLY A 3 7.19 -11.73 -11.16
N ILE A 4 5.93 -11.55 -10.76
CA ILE A 4 5.43 -10.29 -10.19
C ILE A 4 5.92 -10.21 -8.73
N SER A 5 6.57 -9.12 -8.36
CA SER A 5 7.08 -8.92 -6.98
C SER A 5 5.97 -8.48 -6.01
N HIS A 6 5.11 -7.57 -6.44
CA HIS A 6 3.95 -7.07 -5.71
C HIS A 6 3.01 -6.33 -6.68
N VAL A 7 1.76 -6.11 -6.24
CA VAL A 7 0.78 -5.29 -6.97
C VAL A 7 0.38 -4.12 -6.09
N ALA A 8 0.61 -2.90 -6.57
CA ALA A 8 0.18 -1.69 -5.88
C ALA A 8 -1.25 -1.31 -6.27
N ILE A 9 -2.11 -1.06 -5.28
CA ILE A 9 -3.51 -0.67 -5.49
C ILE A 9 -3.71 0.72 -4.89
N GLY A 10 -4.03 1.70 -5.75
CA GLY A 10 -4.39 3.04 -5.32
C GLY A 10 -5.77 3.06 -4.68
N VAL A 11 -5.88 3.59 -3.47
CA VAL A 11 -7.14 3.68 -2.73
C VAL A 11 -7.43 5.11 -2.30
N ARG A 12 -8.72 5.46 -2.18
CA ARG A 12 -9.15 6.81 -1.80
C ARG A 12 -8.97 7.09 -0.30
N ASN A 13 -9.12 6.06 0.55
CA ASN A 13 -9.06 6.20 2.00
C ASN A 13 -8.30 5.02 2.61
N MET A 14 -7.10 5.28 3.12
CA MET A 14 -6.22 4.25 3.68
C MET A 14 -6.79 3.61 4.94
N GLU A 15 -7.40 4.37 5.84
CA GLU A 15 -7.96 3.84 7.09
C GLU A 15 -9.06 2.80 6.82
N ARG A 16 -9.99 3.12 5.90
CA ARG A 16 -11.06 2.20 5.49
C ARG A 16 -10.50 0.99 4.77
N SER A 17 -9.52 1.18 3.89
CA SER A 17 -8.90 0.09 3.15
C SER A 17 -8.13 -0.86 4.06
N LEU A 18 -7.41 -0.35 5.07
CA LEU A 18 -6.71 -1.20 6.04
C LEU A 18 -7.69 -2.05 6.85
N LYS A 19 -8.83 -1.52 7.27
CA LYS A 19 -9.88 -2.34 7.92
C LYS A 19 -10.34 -3.49 7.01
N PHE A 20 -10.50 -3.23 5.71
CA PHE A 20 -10.87 -4.28 4.76
C PHE A 20 -9.76 -5.32 4.57
N TYR A 21 -8.54 -4.90 4.21
CA TYR A 21 -7.45 -5.83 3.89
C TYR A 21 -6.93 -6.57 5.12
N ARG A 22 -6.74 -5.88 6.24
CA ARG A 22 -6.20 -6.47 7.48
C ARG A 22 -7.28 -7.20 8.28
N ASP A 23 -8.40 -6.53 8.58
CA ASP A 23 -9.36 -7.04 9.57
C ASP A 23 -10.37 -8.01 8.94
N LEU A 24 -10.83 -7.73 7.71
CA LEU A 24 -11.80 -8.60 7.03
C LEU A 24 -11.14 -9.72 6.23
N LEU A 25 -10.09 -9.41 5.46
CA LEU A 25 -9.41 -10.41 4.62
C LEU A 25 -8.26 -11.13 5.33
N GLY A 26 -7.83 -10.65 6.50
CA GLY A 26 -6.77 -11.30 7.28
C GLY A 26 -5.37 -11.14 6.68
N LEU A 27 -5.12 -10.14 5.83
CA LEU A 27 -3.78 -9.85 5.32
C LEU A 27 -2.91 -9.28 6.44
N GLU A 28 -1.67 -9.75 6.52
CA GLU A 28 -0.70 -9.26 7.50
C GLU A 28 0.00 -8.01 6.96
N VAL A 29 -0.19 -6.88 7.65
CA VAL A 29 0.49 -5.62 7.34
C VAL A 29 1.93 -5.68 7.87
N ARG A 30 2.91 -5.71 6.96
CA ARG A 30 4.35 -5.73 7.27
C ARG A 30 4.95 -4.34 7.39
N TYR A 31 4.33 -3.36 6.74
CA TYR A 31 4.80 -1.98 6.71
C TYR A 31 3.61 -1.05 6.53
N ASP A 32 3.61 0.09 7.23
CA ASP A 32 2.57 1.11 7.16
C ASP A 32 3.17 2.49 7.48
N GLN A 33 3.55 3.27 6.47
CA GLN A 33 4.19 4.58 6.69
C GLN A 33 3.90 5.58 5.56
N MET A 34 4.16 6.86 5.85
CA MET A 34 4.28 7.90 4.84
C MET A 34 5.61 7.77 4.10
N GLN A 35 5.57 7.75 2.78
CA GLN A 35 6.73 7.62 1.90
C GLN A 35 6.73 8.73 0.84
N PRO A 36 7.91 9.17 0.36
CA PRO A 36 7.98 10.03 -0.80
C PRO A 36 7.40 9.32 -2.04
N ILE A 37 6.70 10.07 -2.90
CA ILE A 37 6.13 9.53 -4.15
C ILE A 37 7.19 9.23 -5.23
N GLY A 38 8.42 9.74 -5.06
CA GLY A 38 9.53 9.54 -5.97
C GLY A 38 9.21 9.98 -7.40
N GLY A 39 9.75 9.28 -8.40
CA GLY A 39 9.53 9.54 -9.82
C GLY A 39 8.13 9.21 -10.35
N MET A 40 7.19 8.82 -9.48
CA MET A 40 5.85 8.36 -9.85
C MET A 40 4.76 9.41 -9.55
N ALA A 41 5.11 10.69 -9.53
CA ALA A 41 4.18 11.76 -9.17
C ALA A 41 2.92 11.79 -10.05
N SER A 42 3.02 11.42 -11.32
CA SER A 42 1.90 11.38 -12.27
C SER A 42 0.81 10.36 -11.91
N LEU A 43 1.09 9.38 -11.04
CA LEU A 43 0.09 8.39 -10.59
C LEU A 43 -0.85 8.96 -9.51
N TYR A 44 -0.55 10.13 -8.95
CA TYR A 44 -1.29 10.71 -7.83
C TYR A 44 -1.92 12.04 -8.23
N ALA A 45 -3.23 12.17 -8.07
CA ALA A 45 -3.94 13.39 -8.43
C ALA A 45 -3.54 14.59 -7.55
N ASN A 46 -3.38 14.38 -6.24
CA ASN A 46 -3.03 15.44 -5.28
C ASN A 46 -2.25 14.86 -4.08
N PRO A 47 -0.97 14.48 -4.24
CA PRO A 47 -0.18 13.92 -3.15
C PRO A 47 0.20 15.00 -2.13
N PRO A 48 -0.14 14.85 -0.82
CA PRO A 48 0.24 15.81 0.20
C PRO A 48 1.76 15.92 0.32
N LYS A 49 2.31 17.11 0.04
CA LYS A 49 3.76 17.40 0.17
C LYS A 49 4.68 16.40 -0.56
N GLY A 50 4.23 15.85 -1.68
CA GLY A 50 5.01 14.85 -2.42
C GLY A 50 5.14 13.52 -1.68
N GLN A 51 4.26 13.22 -0.73
CA GLN A 51 4.23 11.98 0.02
C GLN A 51 2.95 11.18 -0.26
N ARG A 52 3.03 9.87 -0.03
CA ARG A 52 1.93 8.91 -0.07
C ARG A 52 1.91 8.10 1.20
N HIS A 53 0.73 7.70 1.64
CA HIS A 53 0.58 6.68 2.68
C HIS A 53 0.61 5.31 2.01
N ALA A 54 1.60 4.48 2.34
CA ALA A 54 1.79 3.17 1.74
C ALA A 54 1.80 2.08 2.81
N ALA A 55 0.97 1.05 2.61
CA ALA A 55 0.96 -0.16 3.41
C ALA A 55 1.27 -1.38 2.55
N HIS A 56 2.13 -2.26 3.06
CA HIS A 56 2.50 -3.51 2.39
C HIS A 56 1.93 -4.67 3.20
N SER A 57 1.12 -5.49 2.54
CA SER A 57 0.41 -6.59 3.19
C SER A 57 0.60 -7.90 2.43
N HIS A 58 0.75 -9.00 3.16
CA HIS A 58 0.90 -10.33 2.58
C HIS A 58 -0.15 -11.30 3.13
N TYR A 59 -0.49 -12.31 2.33
CA TYR A 59 -1.33 -13.42 2.78
C TYR A 59 -0.44 -14.54 3.34
N GLY A 60 -0.79 -15.03 4.54
CA GLY A 60 -0.02 -16.06 5.26
C GLY A 60 1.07 -15.48 6.17
N LYS A 61 1.34 -16.17 7.29
CA LYS A 61 2.43 -15.82 8.22
C LYS A 61 3.78 -16.16 7.60
N GLY A 62 4.52 -15.13 7.16
CA GLY A 62 5.96 -15.17 6.87
C GLY A 62 6.37 -16.13 5.74
N ALA A 63 6.75 -15.56 4.60
CA ALA A 63 7.69 -16.23 3.70
C ALA A 63 9.12 -16.01 4.19
#